data_AF-A0A522UT39-F1
#
_entry.id   AF-A0A522UT39-F1
#
_cell.length_a   1.000
_cell.length_b   1.000
_cell.length_c   1.000
_cell.angle_alpha   90.00
_cell.angle_beta   90.00
_cell.angle_gamma   90.00
#
_symmetry.space_group_name_H-M   'P 1'
#
loop_
_entity.id
_entity.type
_entity.pdbx_description
1 polymer ?
#
loop_
_entity_poly.entity_id
_entity_poly.type
_entity_poly.pdbx_seq_one_letter_code
_entity_poly.pdbx_strand_id
1 'polypeptide(L)'
;MKGGEEQMKKTVLFLTLILAIAFVGSAFASKNVLEFAGGKQGKVTFDGKAHFEKVKDCGKCHKGDGAFPMKKPGAEGAAKITAPHKAGEFCGKCHDGKTAFDVTKADSCAKCHKK
;
A
#
# COMPACT_ATOMS: atom_id res chain seq x y z
N MET A 1 46.91 14.34 -29.03
CA MET A 1 46.17 13.36 -28.19
C MET A 1 45.01 14.01 -27.41
N LYS A 2 44.37 15.07 -27.94
CA LYS A 2 43.40 15.92 -27.20
C LYS A 2 41.94 15.45 -27.29
N GLY A 3 41.60 14.67 -28.32
CA GLY A 3 40.23 14.18 -28.55
C GLY A 3 39.81 12.99 -27.69
N GLY A 4 40.76 12.17 -27.23
CA GLY A 4 40.47 11.00 -26.38
C GLY A 4 40.07 11.37 -24.96
N GLU A 5 40.67 12.44 -24.41
CA GLU A 5 40.38 12.90 -23.05
C GLU A 5 38.99 13.57 -22.96
N GLU A 6 38.58 14.33 -23.99
CA GLU A 6 37.25 14.93 -24.04
C GLU A 6 36.14 13.87 -24.22
N GLN A 7 36.38 12.85 -25.05
CA GLN A 7 35.47 11.70 -25.22
C GLN A 7 35.31 10.91 -23.91
N MET A 8 36.40 10.70 -23.18
CA MET A 8 36.37 10.04 -21.87
C MET A 8 35.59 10.86 -20.84
N LYS A 9 35.81 12.18 -20.76
CA LYS A 9 35.09 13.06 -19.82
C LYS A 9 33.59 13.09 -20.08
N LYS A 10 33.16 13.16 -21.35
CA LYS A 10 31.74 13.12 -21.74
C LYS A 10 31.09 11.78 -21.41
N THR A 11 31.81 10.67 -21.65
CA THR A 11 31.32 9.32 -21.33
C THR A 11 31.18 9.11 -19.82
N VAL A 12 32.15 9.58 -19.02
CA VAL A 12 32.08 9.53 -17.55
C VAL A 12 30.94 10.39 -17.02
N LEU A 13 30.74 11.61 -17.54
CA LEU A 13 29.62 12.48 -17.16
C LEU A 13 28.25 11.88 -17.51
N PHE A 14 28.14 11.21 -18.65
CA PHE A 14 26.90 10.57 -19.07
C PHE A 14 26.59 9.33 -18.20
N LEU A 15 27.61 8.53 -17.87
CA LEU A 15 27.47 7.37 -16.99
C LEU A 15 27.13 7.78 -15.55
N THR A 16 27.75 8.84 -15.02
CA THR A 16 27.42 9.33 -13.67
C THR A 16 26.00 9.90 -13.59
N LEU A 17 25.53 10.58 -14.65
CA LEU A 17 24.15 11.06 -14.73
C LEU A 17 23.13 9.92 -14.77
N ILE A 18 23.38 8.87 -15.56
CA ILE A 18 22.53 7.67 -15.60
C ILE A 18 22.49 6.97 -14.23
N LEU A 19 23.64 6.85 -13.57
CA LEU A 19 23.72 6.24 -12.24
C LEU A 19 22.94 7.04 -11.18
N ALA A 20 22.97 8.37 -11.26
CA ALA A 20 22.21 9.23 -10.38
C ALA A 20 20.69 9.08 -10.60
N ILE A 21 20.23 8.98 -11.84
CA ILE A 21 18.81 8.77 -12.17
C ILE A 21 18.30 7.41 -11.64
N ALA A 22 19.11 6.36 -11.77
CA ALA A 22 18.77 5.04 -11.25
C ALA A 22 18.63 5.02 -9.71
N PHE A 23 19.39 5.87 -9.00
CA PHE A 23 19.32 5.96 -7.54
C PHE A 23 18.07 6.70 -7.03
N VAL A 24 17.62 7.74 -7.76
CA VAL A 24 16.43 8.53 -7.38
C VAL A 24 15.13 7.75 -7.54
N GLY A 25 15.03 6.86 -8.55
CA GLY A 25 13.83 6.06 -8.79
C GLY A 25 13.45 5.12 -7.62
N SER A 26 14.41 4.76 -6.77
CA SER A 26 14.21 3.82 -5.66
C SER A 26 13.55 4.43 -4.42
N ALA A 27 13.49 5.76 -4.32
CA ALA A 27 13.08 6.45 -3.08
C ALA A 27 11.55 6.65 -2.95
N PHE A 28 10.76 6.40 -4.01
CA PHE A 28 9.33 6.75 -4.05
C PHE A 28 8.36 5.56 -3.84
N ALA A 29 8.85 4.38 -3.46
CA ALA A 29 7.97 3.27 -3.10
C ALA A 29 7.33 3.52 -1.71
N SER A 30 6.28 4.35 -1.67
CA SER A 30 5.47 4.61 -0.47
C SER A 30 4.92 3.30 0.10
N LYS A 31 5.59 2.76 1.13
CA LYS A 31 5.26 1.50 1.81
C LYS A 31 3.88 1.49 2.53
N ASN A 32 3.11 2.57 2.47
CA ASN A 32 1.88 2.75 3.25
C ASN A 32 0.59 2.57 2.44
N VAL A 33 0.67 2.45 1.12
CA VAL A 33 -0.49 2.12 0.28
C VAL A 33 -0.42 0.64 -0.09
N LEU A 34 -1.47 -0.10 0.26
CA LEU A 34 -1.58 -1.53 0.01
C LEU A 34 -2.73 -1.80 -0.96
N GLU A 35 -2.54 -2.76 -1.84
CA GLU A 35 -3.53 -3.13 -2.84
C GLU A 35 -3.99 -4.56 -2.63
N PHE A 36 -5.30 -4.74 -2.58
CA PHE A 36 -5.95 -6.04 -2.54
C PHE A 36 -6.66 -6.25 -3.88
N ALA A 37 -6.45 -7.42 -4.49
CA ALA A 37 -7.00 -7.71 -5.82
C ALA A 37 -8.52 -7.54 -5.90
N GLY A 38 -9.25 -7.84 -4.82
CA GLY A 38 -10.70 -7.59 -4.71
C GLY A 38 -11.60 -8.39 -5.68
N GLY A 39 -11.00 -9.28 -6.48
CA GLY A 39 -11.70 -10.20 -7.37
C GLY A 39 -12.69 -9.52 -8.30
N LYS A 40 -13.87 -10.13 -8.46
CA LYS A 40 -14.94 -9.61 -9.35
C LYS A 40 -15.53 -8.27 -8.89
N GLN A 41 -15.32 -7.89 -7.63
CA GLN A 41 -15.88 -6.66 -7.07
C GLN A 41 -15.03 -5.44 -7.42
N GLY A 42 -13.76 -5.64 -7.78
CA GLY A 42 -12.80 -4.58 -8.09
C GLY A 42 -11.75 -4.42 -7.01
N LYS A 43 -10.59 -3.88 -7.40
CA LYS A 43 -9.43 -3.70 -6.54
C LYS A 43 -9.75 -2.78 -5.35
N VAL A 44 -9.20 -3.12 -4.19
CA VAL A 44 -9.31 -2.31 -2.97
C VAL A 44 -7.95 -1.73 -2.66
N THR A 45 -7.89 -0.40 -2.53
CA THR A 45 -6.67 0.32 -2.13
C THR A 45 -6.82 0.74 -0.67
N PHE A 46 -5.88 0.33 0.17
CA PHE A 46 -5.80 0.71 1.57
C PHE A 46 -4.69 1.73 1.76
N ASP A 47 -5.03 2.87 2.37
CA ASP A 47 -4.08 3.92 2.73
C ASP A 47 -3.81 3.89 4.24
N GLY A 48 -2.64 3.39 4.62
CA GLY A 48 -2.21 3.30 6.02
C GLY A 48 -1.97 4.65 6.68
N LYS A 49 -1.60 5.69 5.91
CA LYS A 49 -1.44 7.05 6.46
C LYS A 49 -2.79 7.64 6.84
N ALA A 50 -3.77 7.54 5.95
CA ALA A 50 -5.13 8.01 6.21
C ALA A 50 -5.76 7.30 7.43
N HIS A 51 -5.52 5.99 7.57
CA HIS A 51 -5.99 5.25 8.74
C HIS A 51 -5.24 5.66 10.02
N PHE A 52 -3.91 5.79 9.97
CA PHE A 52 -3.12 6.19 11.13
C PHE A 52 -3.46 7.60 11.62
N GLU A 53 -3.79 8.54 10.74
CA GLU A 53 -4.23 9.88 11.13
C GLU A 53 -5.50 9.88 11.99
N LYS A 54 -6.36 8.86 11.82
CA LYS A 54 -7.60 8.69 12.60
C LYS A 54 -7.41 7.82 13.85
N VAL A 55 -6.64 6.74 13.74
CA VAL A 55 -6.49 5.74 14.82
C VAL A 55 -5.35 6.10 15.76
N LYS A 56 -4.25 6.67 15.25
CA LYS A 56 -3.03 7.09 15.97
C LYS A 56 -2.38 6.01 16.84
N ASP A 57 -2.70 4.74 16.60
CA ASP A 57 -2.17 3.59 17.34
C ASP A 57 -1.95 2.41 16.38
N CYS A 58 -0.69 2.09 16.13
CA CYS A 58 -0.28 0.97 15.27
C CYS A 58 -0.75 -0.38 15.84
N GLY A 59 -0.89 -0.49 17.16
CA GLY A 59 -1.27 -1.71 17.88
C GLY A 59 -2.70 -2.14 17.57
N LYS A 60 -3.61 -1.19 17.34
CA LYS A 60 -5.01 -1.47 16.98
C LYS A 60 -5.18 -2.27 15.69
N CYS A 61 -4.18 -2.21 14.81
CA CYS A 61 -4.17 -3.00 13.57
C CYS A 61 -3.27 -4.22 13.67
N HIS A 62 -2.08 -4.10 14.29
CA HIS A 62 -1.00 -5.08 14.14
C HIS A 62 -0.72 -5.97 15.36
N LYS A 63 -1.28 -5.68 16.54
CA LYS A 63 -0.97 -6.40 17.78
C LYS A 63 -2.23 -6.98 18.41
N GLY A 64 -2.08 -8.05 19.19
CA GLY A 64 -3.17 -8.63 19.97
C GLY A 64 -4.31 -9.11 19.08
N ASP A 65 -5.49 -8.55 19.27
CA ASP A 65 -6.67 -8.80 18.44
C ASP A 65 -6.66 -7.99 17.13
N GLY A 66 -5.56 -7.30 16.80
CA GLY A 66 -5.39 -6.52 15.58
C GLY A 66 -5.71 -7.33 14.32
N ALA A 67 -6.46 -6.72 13.41
CA ALA A 67 -7.00 -7.37 12.22
C ALA A 67 -5.95 -7.67 11.13
N PHE A 68 -4.76 -7.07 11.19
CA PHE A 68 -3.82 -7.06 10.09
C PHE A 68 -2.39 -7.33 10.57
N PRO A 69 -1.78 -8.48 10.25
CA PRO A 69 -0.34 -8.66 10.45
C PRO A 69 0.43 -7.69 9.54
N MET A 70 1.65 -7.29 9.95
CA MET A 70 2.55 -6.46 9.14
C MET A 70 3.18 -7.28 7.99
N LYS A 71 2.32 -7.81 7.13
CA LYS A 71 2.63 -8.63 5.97
C LYS A 71 1.91 -8.05 4.76
N LYS A 72 2.57 -8.05 3.60
CA LYS A 72 1.96 -7.56 2.36
C LYS A 72 0.77 -8.44 1.96
N PRO A 73 -0.30 -7.88 1.38
CA PRO A 73 -1.40 -8.67 0.84
C PRO A 73 -0.88 -9.80 -0.09
N GLY A 74 -1.41 -11.01 0.08
CA GLY A 74 -1.03 -12.19 -0.71
C GLY A 74 0.24 -12.92 -0.25
N ALA A 75 1.03 -12.37 0.68
CA ALA A 75 2.16 -13.08 1.27
C ALA A 75 1.70 -14.17 2.24
N GLU A 76 2.56 -15.16 2.48
CA GLU A 76 2.32 -16.15 3.52
C GLU A 76 2.19 -15.47 4.89
N GLY A 77 1.14 -15.85 5.64
CA GLY A 77 0.79 -15.24 6.92
C GLY A 77 0.19 -13.82 6.81
N ALA A 78 -0.14 -13.35 5.61
CA ALA A 78 -0.91 -12.11 5.43
C ALA A 78 -2.39 -12.29 5.77
N ALA A 79 -3.08 -11.16 5.99
CA ALA A 79 -4.53 -11.13 6.14
C ALA A 79 -5.20 -11.79 4.93
N LYS A 80 -5.95 -12.86 5.17
CA LYS A 80 -6.76 -13.55 4.16
C LYS A 80 -8.18 -13.02 4.22
N ILE A 81 -8.42 -11.89 3.55
CA ILE A 81 -9.75 -11.32 3.45
C ILE A 81 -10.52 -12.04 2.36
N THR A 82 -11.56 -12.77 2.75
CA THR A 82 -12.48 -13.41 1.82
C THR A 82 -13.88 -12.80 2.00
N ALA A 83 -14.71 -12.94 0.96
CA ALA A 83 -16.13 -12.70 1.10
C ALA A 83 -16.80 -13.88 1.85
N PRO A 84 -17.89 -13.65 2.60
CA PRO A 84 -18.55 -12.36 2.83
C PRO A 84 -17.79 -11.49 3.85
N HIS A 85 -17.75 -10.17 3.61
CA HIS A 85 -17.24 -9.21 4.58
C HIS A 85 -18.22 -9.06 5.75
N LYS A 86 -17.71 -9.08 6.98
CA LYS A 86 -18.53 -9.03 8.20
C LYS A 86 -17.99 -7.99 9.16
N ALA A 87 -18.89 -7.46 10.00
CA ALA A 87 -18.49 -6.69 11.17
C ALA A 87 -17.60 -7.54 12.09
N GLY A 88 -16.61 -6.91 12.72
CA GLY A 88 -15.69 -7.57 13.66
C GLY A 88 -14.48 -8.28 13.03
N GLU A 89 -14.40 -8.41 11.71
CA GLU A 89 -13.27 -9.04 11.02
C GLU A 89 -12.58 -8.07 10.06
N PHE A 90 -11.25 -8.09 10.03
CA PHE A 90 -10.42 -7.27 9.13
C PHE A 90 -10.88 -5.80 9.10
N CYS A 91 -11.30 -5.29 7.93
CA CYS A 91 -11.81 -3.94 7.75
C CYS A 91 -13.03 -3.66 8.63
N GLY A 92 -13.92 -4.66 8.79
CA GLY A 92 -15.16 -4.58 9.55
C GLY A 92 -14.98 -4.51 11.07
N LYS A 93 -13.75 -4.64 11.60
CA LYS A 93 -13.49 -4.34 13.02
C LYS A 93 -13.80 -2.88 13.38
N CYS A 94 -13.59 -1.97 12.44
CA CYS A 94 -13.90 -0.54 12.61
C CYS A 94 -14.95 -0.06 11.61
N HIS A 95 -15.02 -0.65 10.42
CA HIS A 95 -16.09 -0.38 9.46
C HIS A 95 -17.37 -1.17 9.80
N ASP A 96 -17.89 -0.93 11.00
CA ASP A 96 -19.01 -1.63 11.64
C ASP A 96 -20.30 -0.79 11.69
N GLY A 97 -20.29 0.41 11.11
CA GLY A 97 -21.40 1.36 11.14
C GLY A 97 -21.44 2.24 12.39
N LYS A 98 -20.56 2.03 13.36
CA LYS A 98 -20.46 2.81 14.61
C LYS A 98 -19.15 3.59 14.66
N THR A 99 -18.04 2.92 14.40
CA THR A 99 -16.69 3.52 14.43
C THR A 99 -16.36 4.18 13.08
N ALA A 100 -16.73 3.54 11.99
CA ALA A 100 -16.67 4.05 10.63
C ALA A 100 -17.85 3.53 9.80
N PHE A 101 -17.90 3.85 8.51
CA PHE A 101 -18.97 3.36 7.64
C PHE A 101 -19.01 1.82 7.65
N ASP A 102 -20.21 1.24 7.57
CA ASP A 102 -20.44 -0.20 7.65
C ASP A 102 -20.03 -0.92 6.34
N VAL A 103 -19.22 -1.97 6.44
CA VAL A 103 -18.80 -2.82 5.29
C VAL A 103 -19.94 -3.62 4.66
N THR A 104 -21.02 -3.87 5.41
CA THR A 104 -22.12 -4.75 4.97
C THR A 104 -23.18 -4.02 4.17
N LYS A 105 -23.17 -2.67 4.16
CA LYS A 105 -24.14 -1.88 3.41
C LYS A 105 -23.78 -1.81 1.93
N ALA A 106 -24.80 -1.98 1.08
CA ALA A 106 -24.65 -2.01 -0.37
C ALA A 106 -24.04 -0.71 -0.96
N ASP A 107 -24.34 0.44 -0.35
CA ASP A 107 -23.81 1.75 -0.74
C ASP A 107 -22.34 1.96 -0.32
N SER A 108 -21.83 1.13 0.61
CA SER A 108 -20.41 1.16 1.02
C SER A 108 -19.51 0.34 0.09
N CYS A 109 -20.04 -0.55 -0.73
CA CYS A 109 -19.25 -1.41 -1.64
C CYS A 109 -18.27 -0.59 -2.49
N ALA A 110 -18.77 0.49 -3.11
CA ALA A 110 -17.99 1.37 -3.99
C ALA A 110 -16.98 2.25 -3.24
N LYS A 111 -17.05 2.35 -1.91
CA LYS A 111 -16.08 3.10 -1.10
C LYS A 111 -14.73 2.37 -1.06
N CYS A 112 -14.76 1.04 -1.06
CA CYS A 112 -13.57 0.19 -1.04
C CYS A 112 -13.24 -0.36 -2.43
N HIS A 113 -14.21 -0.97 -3.10
CA HIS A 113 -14.00 -1.66 -4.36
C HIS A 113 -14.08 -0.69 -5.53
N LYS A 114 -12.95 -0.49 -6.22
CA LYS A 114 -12.85 0.33 -7.42
C LYS A 114 -12.67 -0.60 -8.64
N LYS A 115 -13.55 -0.42 -9.63
CA LYS A 115 -13.45 -1.09 -10.93
C LYS A 115 -12.72 -0.20 -11.92
#